data_AF-A0A3D2S7F7-F1
#
_entry.id   AF-A0A3D2S7F7-F1
#
_cell.length_a   1.000
_cell.length_b   1.000
_cell.length_c   1.000
_cell.angle_alpha   90.00
_cell.angle_beta   90.00
_cell.angle_gamma   90.00
#
_symmetry.space_group_name_H-M   'P 1'
#
loop_
_entity.id
_entity.type
_entity.pdbx_description
1 polymer ?
#
loop_
_entity_poly.entity_id
_entity_poly.type
_entity_poly.pdbx_seq_one_letter_code
_entity_poly.pdbx_strand_id
1 'polypeptide(L)' 'IEKRGEGIHHIAFAVDDIEAEMQRMRDEGFQLLHDKPLQGADGKVICFLHPKSTNGVLVELCMDAPSSDNV' A
#
# COMPACT_ATOMS: atom_id res chain seq x y z
N ILE A 1 -2.88 15.55 -14.23
CA ILE A 1 -2.26 16.85 -13.88
C ILE A 1 -3.31 17.92 -13.59
N GLU A 2 -4.28 18.15 -14.48
CA GLU A 2 -5.24 19.28 -14.41
C GLU A 2 -5.93 19.54 -13.05
N LYS A 3 -6.20 18.51 -12.23
CA LYS A 3 -6.89 18.67 -10.94
C LYS A 3 -5.98 19.04 -9.76
N ARG A 4 -4.69 18.66 -9.78
CA ARG A 4 -3.79 18.77 -8.63
C ARG A 4 -2.35 19.22 -8.96
N GLY A 5 -2.06 19.49 -10.23
CA GLY A 5 -0.70 19.80 -10.70
C GLY A 5 0.22 18.59 -10.71
N GLU A 6 1.52 18.87 -10.84
CA GLU A 6 2.61 17.92 -10.64
C GLU A 6 3.05 17.92 -9.18
N GLY A 7 3.64 16.82 -8.70
CA GLY A 7 4.13 16.69 -7.34
C GLY A 7 4.19 15.26 -6.84
N ILE A 8 4.38 15.08 -5.53
CA ILE A 8 4.37 13.78 -4.88
C ILE A 8 2.96 13.19 -4.97
N HIS A 9 2.85 11.97 -5.50
CA HIS A 9 1.57 11.30 -5.69
C HIS A 9 1.15 10.47 -4.47
N HIS A 10 2.07 9.66 -3.94
CA HIS A 10 1.88 8.84 -2.74
C HIS A 10 3.22 8.57 -2.07
N ILE A 11 3.17 8.01 -0.87
CA ILE A 11 4.34 7.49 -0.13
C ILE A 11 4.13 5.99 0.07
N ALA A 12 5.15 5.19 -0.26
CA ALA A 12 5.13 3.75 -0.08
C ALA A 12 5.98 3.34 1.13
N PHE A 13 5.46 2.44 1.94
CA PHE A 13 6.16 1.79 3.05
C PHE A 13 6.36 0.32 2.76
N ALA A 14 7.61 -0.14 2.87
CA ALA A 14 7.91 -1.56 2.79
C ALA A 14 7.40 -2.30 4.03
N VAL A 15 6.79 -3.46 3.83
CA VAL A 15 6.27 -4.34 4.89
C VAL A 15 6.64 -5.78 4.63
N ASP A 16 6.81 -6.56 5.70
CA ASP A 16 7.20 -7.97 5.61
C ASP A 16 6.02 -8.91 5.31
N ASP A 17 4.82 -8.58 5.80
CA ASP A 17 3.58 -9.33 5.58
C ASP A 17 2.42 -8.36 5.32
N ILE A 18 1.98 -8.31 4.07
CA ILE A 18 0.95 -7.35 3.66
C ILE A 18 -0.43 -7.67 4.21
N GLU A 19 -0.79 -8.94 4.41
CA GLU A 19 -2.11 -9.31 4.92
C GLU A 19 -2.21 -9.00 6.42
N ALA A 20 -1.13 -9.28 7.17
CA ALA A 20 -1.02 -8.91 8.57
C ALA A 20 -1.11 -7.39 8.76
N GLU A 21 -0.40 -6.62 7.94
CA GLU A 21 -0.43 -5.17 8.01
C GLU A 21 -1.78 -4.59 7.57
N MET A 22 -2.42 -5.16 6.54
CA MET A 22 -3.78 -4.78 6.17
C MET A 22 -4.78 -5.00 7.30
N GLN A 23 -4.66 -6.11 8.04
CA GLN A 23 -5.50 -6.36 9.21
C GLN A 23 -5.23 -5.35 10.32
N ARG A 24 -3.95 -5.12 10.66
CA ARG A 24 -3.54 -4.13 11.67
C ARG A 24 -4.06 -2.73 11.35
N MET A 25 -3.93 -2.29 10.10
CA MET A 25 -4.43 -0.99 9.64
C MET A 25 -5.95 -0.88 9.80
N ARG A 26 -6.72 -1.93 9.51
CA ARG A 26 -8.18 -1.93 9.75
C ARG A 26 -8.51 -1.82 11.23
N ASP A 27 -7.80 -2.56 12.08
CA ASP A 27 -8.01 -2.55 13.53
C ASP A 27 -7.65 -1.20 14.17
N GLU A 28 -6.67 -0.49 13.60
CA GLU A 28 -6.31 0.88 13.96
C GLU A 28 -7.27 1.95 13.37
N GLY A 29 -8.27 1.55 12.57
CA GLY A 29 -9.31 2.42 12.03
C GLY A 29 -8.98 3.05 10.67
N PHE A 30 -7.93 2.60 9.99
CA PHE A 30 -7.62 3.03 8.63
C PHE A 30 -8.57 2.39 7.61
N GLN A 31 -8.82 3.12 6.52
CA GLN A 31 -9.63 2.64 5.41
C GLN A 31 -8.72 2.14 4.30
N LEU A 32 -8.84 0.88 3.91
CA LEU A 32 -8.15 0.35 2.73
C LEU A 32 -8.93 0.72 1.46
N LEU A 33 -8.24 0.97 0.35
CA LEU A 33 -8.88 1.15 -0.96
C LEU A 33 -9.37 -0.18 -1.55
N HIS A 34 -8.76 -1.29 -1.16
CA HIS A 34 -9.07 -2.63 -1.64
C HIS A 34 -9.11 -3.61 -0.47
N ASP A 35 -10.03 -4.57 -0.52
CA ASP A 35 -10.16 -5.59 0.52
C ASP A 35 -9.07 -6.66 0.46
N LYS A 36 -8.40 -6.80 -0.68
CA LYS A 36 -7.33 -7.76 -0.93
C LYS A 36 -6.10 -7.04 -1.49
N PRO A 37 -4.88 -7.54 -1.23
CA PRO A 37 -3.69 -7.04 -1.88
C PRO A 37 -3.78 -7.16 -3.40
N LEU A 38 -3.08 -6.27 -4.10
CA LEU A 38 -2.98 -6.23 -5.55
C LEU A 38 -1.55 -6.52 -5.99
N GLN A 39 -1.39 -6.94 -7.24
CA GLN A 39 -0.08 -7.01 -7.86
C GLN A 39 0.38 -5.59 -8.22
N GLY A 40 1.54 -5.20 -7.69
CA GLY A 40 2.17 -3.90 -7.91
C GLY A 40 3.28 -3.96 -8.96
N ALA A 41 4.04 -2.86 -9.04
CA ALA A 41 5.23 -2.79 -9.88
C ALA A 41 6.34 -3.72 -9.35
N ASP A 42 7.28 -4.11 -10.21
CA ASP A 42 8.46 -4.89 -9.83
C ASP A 42 8.13 -6.21 -9.10
N GLY A 43 7.00 -6.83 -9.48
CA GLY A 43 6.53 -8.09 -8.89
C GLY A 43 6.04 -7.99 -7.45
N LYS A 44 5.96 -6.78 -6.86
CA LYS A 44 5.55 -6.60 -5.46
C LYS A 44 4.07 -6.86 -5.27
N VAL A 45 3.70 -7.17 -4.04
CA VAL A 45 2.31 -7.22 -3.58
C VAL A 45 2.03 -5.93 -2.82
N ILE A 46 0.94 -5.23 -3.15
CA ILE A 46 0.67 -3.88 -2.64
C ILE A 46 -0.76 -3.70 -2.12
N CYS A 47 -0.96 -2.71 -1.26
CA CYS A 47 -2.26 -2.26 -0.77
C CYS A 47 -2.20 -0.75 -0.54
N PHE A 48 -3.33 -0.06 -0.70
CA PHE A 48 -3.40 1.39 -0.47
C PHE A 48 -4.35 1.73 0.68
N LEU A 49 -3.96 2.72 1.47
CA LEU A 49 -4.83 3.38 2.45
C LEU A 49 -5.52 4.59 1.80
N HIS A 50 -6.81 4.76 2.06
CA HIS A 50 -7.57 5.90 1.57
C HIS A 50 -7.06 7.20 2.22
N PRO A 51 -6.79 8.27 1.44
CA PRO A 51 -6.40 9.59 1.96
C PRO A 51 -7.29 10.18 3.07
N LYS A 52 -8.55 9.73 3.19
CA LYS A 52 -9.48 10.18 4.24
C LYS A 52 -9.06 9.72 5.62
N SER A 53 -8.42 8.56 5.73
CA SER A 53 -7.90 8.02 6.99
C SER A 53 -6.44 8.38 7.26
N THR A 54 -5.75 9.03 6.31
CA THR A 54 -4.30 9.31 6.36
C THR A 54 -3.99 10.79 6.14
N ASN A 55 -4.86 11.69 6.63
CA ASN A 55 -4.68 13.15 6.60
C ASN A 55 -4.39 13.72 5.19
N GLY A 56 -5.02 13.16 4.16
CA GLY A 56 -4.92 13.62 2.78
C GLY A 56 -3.80 13.00 1.96
N VAL A 57 -2.97 12.12 2.54
CA VAL A 57 -1.86 11.44 1.86
C VAL A 57 -2.29 10.07 1.35
N LEU A 58 -2.09 9.77 0.07
CA LEU A 58 -2.23 8.40 -0.41
C LEU A 58 -1.03 7.59 0.08
N VAL A 59 -1.29 6.53 0.84
CA VAL A 59 -0.25 5.66 1.41
C VAL A 59 -0.34 4.29 0.75
N GLU A 60 0.80 3.77 0.31
CA GLU A 60 0.97 2.41 -0.22
C GLU A 60 1.74 1.56 0.82
N LEU A 61 1.27 0.34 1.05
CA LEU A 61 2.04 -0.72 1.68
C LEU A 61 2.54 -1.64 0.57
N CYS A 62 3.83 -1.94 0.55
CA CYS A 62 4.42 -2.81 -0.47
C CYS A 62 5.27 -3.92 0.18
N MET A 63 5.08 -5.14 -0.29
CA MET A 63 5.80 -6.34 0.14
C MET A 63 6.50 -6.94 -1.08
N ASP A 64 7.76 -7.31 -0.94
CA ASP A 64 8.45 -8.08 -1.98
C ASP A 64 7.74 -9.42 -2.16
N ALA A 65 7.47 -9.81 -3.41
CA ALA A 65 7.02 -11.18 -3.65
C ALA A 65 8.08 -12.15 -3.13
N PRO A 66 7.67 -13.30 -2.54
CA PRO A 66 8.62 -14.31 -2.09
C PRO A 66 9.54 -14.66 -3.25
N SER A 67 10.83 -14.33 -3.10
CA SER A 67 11.84 -14.62 -4.10
C SER A 67 11.98 -16.13 -4.21
N SER A 68 12.07 -16.64 -5.43
CA SER A 68 12.40 -18.05 -5.70
C SER A 68 13.88 -18.39 -5.42
N ASP A 69 14.64 -17.45 -4.84
CA ASP A 69 16.09 -17.53 -4.69
C ASP A 69 16.49 -18.19 -3.37
N ASN A 70 16.02 -19.43 -3.18
CA ASN A 70 16.60 -20.40 -2.28
C ASN A 70 16.55 -21.79 -2.96
N VAL A 71 17.40 -21.97 -3.98
CA VAL A 71 17.88 -23.28 -4.44
C VAL A 71 19.38 -23.19 -4.65
#